data_AF-A0A4Q3VEA4-F1
#
_entry.id   AF-A0A4Q3VEA4-F1
#
_cell.length_a   1.000
_cell.length_b   1.000
_cell.length_c   1.000
_cell.angle_alpha   90.00
_cell.angle_beta   90.00
_cell.angle_gamma   90.00
#
_symmetry.space_group_name_H-M   'P 1'
#
loop_
_entity.id
_entity.type
_entity.pdbx_description
1 polymer ?
#
loop_
_entity_poly.entity_id
_entity_poly.type
_entity_poly.pdbx_seq_one_letter_code
_entity_poly.pdbx_strand_id
1 'polypeptide(L)' 'MRQIRSDIWEVNDDDLGRPEEAGVYEVSGLGDVHLDIADLRYVAENRGQGFKPTFFVRRSPALGGRFVVTSRQRAA' A
#
# COMPACT_ATOMS: atom_id res chain seq x y z
N MET A 1 -2.33 9.73 -1.98
CA MET A 1 -1.59 9.45 -0.72
C MET A 1 -1.84 10.54 0.32
N ARG A 2 -1.70 10.22 1.62
CA ARG A 2 -1.84 11.17 2.74
C ARG A 2 -0.93 10.78 3.92
N GLN A 3 -0.22 11.73 4.53
CA GLN A 3 0.54 11.45 5.76
C GLN A 3 -0.40 11.42 6.98
N ILE A 4 -0.36 10.36 7.77
CA ILE A 4 -1.23 10.18 8.96
C ILE A 4 -0.46 10.47 10.26
N ARG A 5 0.81 10.06 10.31
CA ARG A 5 1.75 10.34 11.40
C ARG A 5 3.13 10.62 10.81
N SER A 6 4.08 11.03 11.64
CA SER A 6 5.44 11.40 11.21
C SER A 6 6.09 10.40 10.25
N ASP A 7 5.74 9.12 10.35
CA ASP A 7 6.33 8.03 9.59
C ASP A 7 5.31 7.06 8.98
N ILE A 8 4.01 7.32 9.10
CA ILE A 8 2.95 6.48 8.53
C ILE A 8 2.22 7.27 7.44
N TRP A 9 2.13 6.65 6.27
CA TRP A 9 1.44 7.17 5.10
C TRP A 9 0.28 6.28 4.71
N GLU A 10 -0.83 6.89 4.34
CA GLU A 10 -1.97 6.24 3.73
C GLU A 10 -1.81 6.31 2.20
N VAL A 11 -1.77 5.15 1.55
CA VAL A 11 -1.74 5.01 0.09
C VAL A 11 -2.91 4.14 -0.34
N ASN A 12 -3.52 4.47 -1.45
CA ASN A 12 -4.59 3.65 -2.02
C ASN A 12 -4.13 2.97 -3.31
N ASP A 13 -4.99 2.09 -3.79
CA ASP A 13 -4.76 1.31 -5.00
C ASP A 13 -4.43 2.15 -6.26
N ASP A 14 -5.03 3.34 -6.41
CA ASP A 14 -4.70 4.23 -7.54
C ASP A 14 -3.32 4.87 -7.36
N ASP A 15 -2.91 5.19 -6.12
CA ASP A 15 -1.57 5.71 -5.82
C ASP A 15 -0.47 4.69 -6.18
N LEU A 16 -0.82 3.40 -6.15
CA LEU A 16 0.07 2.26 -6.44
C LEU A 16 0.03 1.83 -7.92
N GLY A 17 -0.71 2.53 -8.78
CA GLY A 17 -0.84 2.17 -10.20
C GLY A 17 -1.63 0.88 -10.42
N ARG A 18 -2.54 0.53 -9.50
CA ARG A 18 -3.39 -0.68 -9.56
C ARG A 18 -2.59 -1.98 -9.62
N PRO A 19 -1.84 -2.32 -8.55
CA PRO A 19 -1.05 -3.54 -8.46
C PRO A 19 -1.83 -4.81 -8.85
N GLU A 20 -1.17 -5.69 -9.61
CA GLU A 20 -1.67 -7.01 -10.01
C GLU A 20 -0.72 -8.15 -9.56
N GLU A 21 0.55 -7.84 -9.29
CA GLU A 21 1.58 -8.81 -8.91
C GLU A 21 2.34 -8.40 -7.64
N ALA A 22 2.99 -9.34 -6.97
CA ALA A 22 3.74 -9.02 -5.76
C ALA A 22 5.04 -8.34 -6.18
N GLY A 23 5.43 -7.26 -5.52
CA GLY A 23 6.54 -6.47 -6.01
C GLY A 23 6.73 -5.12 -5.34
N VAL A 24 7.46 -4.25 -6.03
CA VAL A 24 7.75 -2.89 -5.59
C VAL A 24 7.07 -1.93 -6.55
N TYR A 25 6.31 -0.98 -5.98
CA TYR A 25 5.51 -0.02 -6.69
C TYR A 25 5.95 1.40 -6.31
N GLU A 26 6.34 2.19 -7.30
CA GLU A 26 6.72 3.59 -7.07
C GLU A 26 5.46 4.44 -6.82
N VAL A 27 5.37 5.04 -5.64
CA VAL A 27 4.31 6.01 -5.30
C VAL A 27 4.86 7.42 -5.41
N SER A 28 4.30 8.21 -6.33
CA SER A 28 4.73 9.59 -6.58
C SER A 28 4.70 10.44 -5.31
N GLY A 29 5.82 11.09 -4.99
CA GLY A 29 5.99 11.91 -3.79
C GLY A 29 6.28 11.14 -2.50
N LEU A 30 6.28 9.81 -2.53
CA LEU A 30 6.61 8.95 -1.38
C LEU A 30 7.84 8.08 -1.63
N GLY A 31 7.87 7.38 -2.77
CA GLY A 31 8.89 6.40 -3.14
C GLY A 31 8.32 4.97 -3.20
N ASP A 32 9.23 4.00 -3.17
CA ASP A 32 8.94 2.59 -3.38
C ASP A 32 8.13 1.96 -2.24
N VAL A 33 6.96 1.42 -2.55
CA VAL A 33 6.13 0.59 -1.66
C VAL A 33 6.26 -0.87 -2.05
N HIS A 34 6.60 -1.72 -1.09
CA HIS A 34 6.64 -3.17 -1.25
C HIS A 34 5.29 -3.79 -0.89
N LEU A 35 4.74 -4.59 -1.81
CA LEU A 35 3.51 -5.36 -1.64
C LEU A 35 3.79 -6.85 -1.74
N ASP A 36 3.26 -7.62 -0.79
CA ASP A 36 3.32 -9.08 -0.79
C ASP A 36 2.05 -9.72 -1.38
N ILE A 37 2.03 -11.06 -1.41
CA ILE A 37 0.89 -11.83 -1.93
C ILE A 37 -0.40 -11.58 -1.12
N ALA A 38 -0.29 -11.36 0.20
CA ALA A 38 -1.44 -11.10 1.05
C ALA A 38 -2.02 -9.69 0.81
N ASP A 39 -1.17 -8.71 0.47
CA ASP A 39 -1.60 -7.39 0.05
C ASP A 39 -2.43 -7.45 -1.24
N LEU A 40 -2.01 -8.26 -2.22
CA LEU A 40 -2.77 -8.44 -3.46
C LEU A 40 -4.11 -9.13 -3.25
N ARG A 41 -4.16 -10.14 -2.37
CA ARG A 41 -5.43 -10.79 -2.01
C ARG A 41 -6.39 -9.75 -1.44
N TYR A 42 -5.90 -8.89 -0.55
CA TYR A 42 -6.68 -7.79 -0.03
C TYR A 42 -7.17 -6.82 -1.13
N VAL A 43 -6.32 -6.45 -2.09
CA VAL A 43 -6.72 -5.63 -3.25
C VAL A 43 -7.86 -6.29 -4.02
N ALA A 44 -7.68 -7.56 -4.41
CA ALA A 44 -8.66 -8.29 -5.19
C ALA A 44 -10.02 -8.41 -4.47
N GLU A 45 -9.99 -8.76 -3.18
CA GLU A 45 -11.18 -8.88 -2.33
C GLU A 45 -11.95 -7.55 -2.21
N ASN A 46 -11.25 -6.43 -2.03
CA ASN A 46 -11.87 -5.12 -1.84
C ASN A 46 -12.39 -4.54 -3.17
N ARG A 47 -11.62 -4.67 -4.26
CA ARG A 47 -12.08 -4.29 -5.60
C ARG A 47 -13.37 -5.05 -5.98
N GLY A 48 -13.41 -6.36 -5.71
CA GLY A 48 -14.59 -7.19 -6.00
C GLY A 48 -15.85 -6.77 -5.23
N GLN A 49 -15.69 -6.07 -4.11
CA GLN A 49 -16.77 -5.55 -3.28
C GLN A 49 -17.10 -4.07 -3.57
N GLY A 50 -16.43 -3.45 -4.55
CA GLY A 50 -16.61 -2.03 -4.88
C GLY A 50 -15.94 -1.06 -3.89
N PHE A 51 -15.09 -1.56 -2.99
CA PHE A 51 -14.31 -0.72 -2.08
C PHE A 51 -12.97 -0.34 -2.69
N LYS A 52 -12.48 0.83 -2.32
CA LYS A 52 -11.14 1.29 -2.68
C LYS A 52 -10.12 0.71 -1.69
N PRO A 53 -9.20 -0.17 -2.12
CA PRO A 53 -8.18 -0.70 -1.24
C PRO A 53 -7.26 0.42 -0.74
N THR A 54 -7.01 0.44 0.57
CA THR A 54 -6.18 1.45 1.24
C THR A 54 -5.20 0.77 2.20
N PHE A 55 -3.94 1.18 2.12
CA PHE A 55 -2.82 0.68 2.91
C PHE A 55 -2.25 1.79 3.78
N PHE A 56 -1.76 1.41 4.96
CA PHE A 56 -0.93 2.25 5.78
C PHE A 56 0.51 1.73 5.71
N VAL A 57 1.41 2.55 5.17
CA VAL A 57 2.79 2.18 4.90
C VAL A 57 3.77 2.95 5.75
N ARG A 58 4.88 2.32 6.12
CA ARG A 58 5.97 2.90 6.90
C ARG A 58 7.31 2.62 6.24
N ARG A 59 8.24 3.58 6.32
CA ARG A 59 9.59 3.41 5.80
C ARG A 59 10.35 2.35 6.60
N SER A 60 10.96 1.39 5.92
CA SER A 60 11.76 0.31 6.49
C SER A 60 13.23 0.43 6.06
N PRO A 61 14.14 0.81 6.97
CA PRO A 61 15.58 0.84 6.68
C PRO A 61 16.13 -0.53 6.27
N ALA A 62 15.60 -1.61 6.86
CA ALA A 62 16.02 -2.98 6.57
C ALA A 62 15.76 -3.41 5.11
N LEU A 63 14.84 -2.75 4.42
CA LEU A 63 14.54 -3.01 3.01
C LEU A 63 15.13 -1.96 2.07
N GLY A 64 16.24 -1.32 2.47
CA GLY A 64 16.89 -0.28 1.66
C GLY A 64 16.13 1.04 1.67
N GLY A 65 15.33 1.31 2.70
CA GLY A 65 14.57 2.55 2.84
C GLY A 65 13.25 2.58 2.08
N ARG A 66 12.77 1.42 1.58
CA ARG A 66 11.44 1.24 0.99
C ARG A 66 10.33 1.32 2.02
N PHE A 67 9.12 1.61 1.58
CA PHE A 67 7.91 1.57 2.38
C PHE A 67 7.31 0.17 2.39
N VAL A 68 6.83 -0.27 3.55
CA VAL A 68 6.14 -1.55 3.73
C VAL A 68 4.75 -1.34 4.27
N VAL A 69 3.83 -2.22 3.90
CA VAL A 69 2.49 -2.25 4.48
C VAL A 69 2.58 -2.63 5.96
N THR A 70 1.99 -1.81 6.81
CA THR A 70 1.89 -2.04 8.27
C THR A 70 0.47 -2.36 8.70
N SER A 71 -0.53 -1.86 7.96
CA SER A 71 -1.93 -2.24 8.12
C SER A 71 -2.73 -1.93 6.86
N ARG A 72 -3.93 -2.49 6.79
CA ARG A 72 -4.88 -2.38 5.66
C ARG A 72 -6.20 -1.84 6.20
N GLN A 73 -6.84 -0.95 5.46
CA GLN A 73 -8.17 -0.48 5.83
C GLN A 73 -9.16 -1.63 5.67
N ARG A 74 -9.89 -1.97 6.72
CA ARG A 74 -10.97 -2.96 6.64
C ARG A 74 -12.19 -2.31 5.99
N ALA A 75 -12.74 -2.93 4.94
CA ALA A 75 -14.08 -2.60 4.48
C ALA A 75 -15.08 -2.89 5.62
N ALA A 76 -15.97 -1.93 5.89
CA ALA A 76 -16.98 -2.03 6.95
C ALA A 76 -18.11 -2.98 6.54
#